data_AF-J2YDX3-F1
#
_entry.id   AF-J2YDX3-F1
#
_cell.length_a   1.000
_cell.length_b   1.000
_cell.length_c   1.000
_cell.angle_alpha   90.00
_cell.angle_beta   90.00
_cell.angle_gamma   90.00
#
_symmetry.space_group_name_H-M   'P 1'
#
loop_
_entity.id
_entity.type
_entity.pdbx_description
1 polymer ?
#
loop_
_entity_poly.entity_id
_entity_poly.type
_entity_poly.pdbx_seq_one_letter_code
_entity_poly.pdbx_strand_id
1 'polypeptide(L)'
;MNTKRVVGWVVFFGVAAALAWFPEYFKQADDSDPALAAVATPAKGKAPGAATAAASAAAVVPIKDLSPAGDLFAARSWKAQAVLGTVIEQPVVVTPEVQVPTAPPMPFQFVGRLDDRSDLQVFLQSGEKIYVVRKGDVIDETWRIERISKEELSLVYLPLHLAQTLSVGSTE
;
A
#
# COMPACT_ATOMS: atom_id res chain seq x y z
N MET A 1 43.13 -21.32 46.18
CA MET A 1 42.22 -20.29 45.60
C MET A 1 41.23 -20.99 44.68
N ASN A 2 39.92 -20.68 44.75
CA ASN A 2 38.87 -20.84 43.69
C ASN A 2 37.43 -20.88 44.24
N THR A 3 37.22 -20.70 45.55
CA THR A 3 35.89 -20.76 46.19
C THR A 3 34.90 -19.70 45.68
N LYS A 4 35.38 -18.54 45.22
CA LYS A 4 34.51 -17.47 44.67
C LYS A 4 33.82 -17.87 43.36
N ARG A 5 34.44 -18.72 42.53
CA ARG A 5 33.84 -19.21 41.27
C ARG A 5 32.81 -20.30 41.51
N VAL A 6 33.07 -21.17 42.50
CA VAL A 6 32.13 -22.24 42.90
C VAL A 6 30.87 -21.64 43.53
N VAL A 7 31.01 -20.59 44.36
CA VAL A 7 29.85 -19.87 44.93
C VAL A 7 29.01 -19.20 43.84
N GLY A 8 29.64 -18.57 42.85
CA GLY A 8 28.92 -17.98 41.72
C GLY A 8 28.10 -19.00 40.92
N TRP A 9 28.63 -20.20 40.71
CA TRP A 9 27.93 -21.28 40.02
C TRP A 9 26.74 -21.84 40.82
N VAL A 10 26.89 -22.02 42.13
CA VAL A 10 25.80 -22.53 42.98
C VAL A 10 24.63 -21.54 43.06
N VAL A 11 24.90 -20.23 43.13
CA VAL A 11 23.85 -19.20 43.11
C VAL A 11 23.13 -19.19 41.76
N PHE A 12 23.86 -19.27 40.65
CA PHE A 12 23.27 -19.27 39.31
C PHE A 12 22.35 -20.48 39.08
N PHE A 13 22.79 -21.69 39.43
CA PHE A 13 21.96 -22.89 39.29
C PHE A 13 20.80 -22.93 40.30
N GLY A 14 20.95 -22.34 41.48
CA GLY A 14 19.84 -22.18 42.44
C GLY A 14 18.70 -21.30 41.92
N VAL A 15 19.03 -20.17 41.28
CA VAL A 15 18.03 -19.26 40.69
C VAL A 15 17.37 -19.88 39.45
N ALA A 16 18.14 -20.59 38.61
CA ALA A 16 17.59 -21.29 37.45
C ALA A 16 16.63 -22.43 37.83
N ALA A 17 16.95 -23.19 38.89
CA ALA A 17 16.06 -24.24 39.41
C ALA A 17 14.78 -23.66 40.03
N ALA A 18 14.86 -22.50 40.69
CA ALA A 18 13.67 -21.82 41.20
C ALA A 18 12.73 -21.40 40.05
N LEU A 19 13.25 -20.79 38.98
CA LEU A 19 12.44 -20.35 37.83
C LEU A 19 11.79 -21.52 37.06
N ALA A 20 12.41 -22.70 37.05
CA ALA A 20 11.86 -23.88 36.38
C ALA A 20 10.63 -24.49 37.09
N TRP A 21 10.39 -24.16 38.37
CA TRP A 21 9.26 -24.68 39.15
C TRP A 21 8.01 -23.79 39.16
N PHE A 22 8.05 -22.61 38.52
CA PHE A 22 6.94 -21.64 38.48
C PHE A 22 5.97 -21.67 37.26
N PRO A 23 5.82 -22.74 36.45
CA PRO A 23 4.88 -22.69 35.31
C PRO A 23 3.40 -22.83 35.72
N GLU A 24 3.08 -23.21 36.96
CA GLU A 24 1.68 -23.43 37.39
C GLU A 24 0.96 -22.17 37.91
N TYR A 25 1.65 -21.06 38.14
CA TYR A 25 0.97 -19.81 38.52
C TYR A 25 0.39 -19.04 37.33
N PHE A 26 0.85 -19.35 36.11
CA PHE A 26 0.45 -18.65 34.88
C PHE A 26 -0.69 -19.34 34.10
N LYS A 27 -1.08 -20.57 34.45
CA LYS A 27 -2.23 -21.26 33.82
C LYS A 27 -3.60 -20.88 34.38
N GLN A 28 -3.67 -20.28 35.57
CA GLN A 28 -4.95 -19.92 36.20
C GLN A 28 -5.69 -18.77 35.47
N ALA A 29 -5.07 -18.10 34.50
CA ALA A 29 -5.66 -16.94 33.81
C ALA A 29 -6.39 -17.27 32.49
N ASP A 30 -6.36 -18.52 32.01
CA ASP A 30 -6.86 -18.86 30.66
C ASP A 30 -8.09 -19.80 30.66
N ASP A 31 -8.61 -20.18 31.83
CA ASP A 31 -9.82 -21.00 31.98
C ASP A 31 -10.97 -20.18 32.58
N SER A 32 -11.60 -19.31 31.77
CA SER A 32 -12.96 -18.77 32.00
C SER A 32 -13.57 -18.21 30.72
N ASP A 33 -14.13 -19.11 29.90
CA ASP A 33 -15.36 -19.00 29.11
C ASP A 33 -15.51 -17.86 28.05
N PRO A 34 -15.60 -18.18 26.73
CA PRO A 34 -16.17 -17.27 25.75
C PRO A 34 -17.71 -17.33 25.83
N ALA A 35 -18.27 -16.55 26.76
CA ALA A 35 -19.71 -16.32 26.83
C ALA A 35 -20.19 -15.58 25.56
N LEU A 36 -20.91 -16.33 24.73
CA LEU A 36 -21.90 -15.93 23.74
C LEU A 36 -22.42 -14.48 23.93
N ALA A 37 -22.03 -13.57 23.02
CA ALA A 37 -22.71 -12.28 22.86
C ALA A 37 -23.43 -12.23 21.52
N ALA A 38 -24.72 -11.96 21.65
CA ALA A 38 -25.78 -12.09 20.68
C ALA A 38 -25.65 -11.26 19.40
N VAL A 39 -26.23 -11.86 18.35
CA VAL A 39 -26.80 -11.29 17.13
C VAL A 39 -27.28 -9.84 17.25
N ALA A 40 -26.81 -8.99 16.35
CA ALA A 40 -27.57 -7.85 15.84
C ALA A 40 -27.24 -7.63 14.35
N THR A 41 -28.06 -8.18 13.47
CA THR A 41 -28.14 -7.87 12.05
C THR A 41 -28.99 -6.61 11.87
N PRO A 42 -28.49 -5.51 11.28
CA PRO A 42 -29.35 -4.52 10.66
C PRO A 42 -29.57 -4.86 9.19
N ALA A 43 -30.83 -4.82 8.82
CA ALA A 43 -31.42 -5.37 7.62
C ALA A 43 -30.96 -4.70 6.32
N LYS A 44 -30.95 -5.55 5.29
CA LYS A 44 -30.95 -5.25 3.86
C LYS A 44 -32.04 -4.22 3.50
N GLY A 45 -31.64 -2.97 3.21
CA GLY A 45 -32.51 -1.96 2.58
C GLY A 45 -32.22 -1.86 1.08
N LYS A 46 -33.04 -2.54 0.27
CA LYS A 46 -33.06 -2.40 -1.19
C LYS A 46 -33.98 -1.24 -1.55
N ALA A 47 -33.44 -0.18 -2.14
CA ALA A 47 -34.22 0.87 -2.80
C ALA A 47 -33.93 0.82 -4.31
N PRO A 48 -34.86 0.32 -5.14
CA PRO A 48 -34.84 0.57 -6.58
C PRO A 48 -35.43 1.96 -6.85
N GLY A 49 -34.71 2.75 -7.65
CA GLY A 49 -35.21 4.00 -8.19
C GLY A 49 -36.49 3.79 -8.99
N ALA A 50 -37.46 4.67 -8.73
CA ALA A 50 -38.61 4.89 -9.59
C ALA A 50 -38.56 6.35 -10.04
N ALA A 51 -38.05 6.55 -11.25
CA ALA A 51 -38.22 7.79 -11.98
C ALA A 51 -39.66 7.85 -12.47
N THR A 52 -40.45 8.79 -11.96
CA THR A 52 -41.79 9.07 -12.48
C THR A 52 -41.65 9.96 -13.70
N ALA A 53 -41.94 9.38 -14.86
CA ALA A 53 -42.09 10.08 -16.12
C ALA A 53 -43.28 11.05 -16.07
N ALA A 54 -43.02 12.32 -16.39
CA ALA A 54 -44.07 13.27 -16.76
C ALA A 54 -44.08 13.37 -18.29
N ALA A 55 -45.10 12.76 -18.90
CA ALA A 55 -45.40 12.89 -20.31
C ALA A 55 -46.00 14.28 -20.59
N SER A 56 -45.41 15.04 -21.51
CA SER A 56 -46.13 16.09 -22.23
C SER A 56 -46.35 15.65 -23.67
N ALA A 57 -47.55 15.16 -23.94
CA ALA A 57 -48.05 14.96 -25.28
C ALA A 57 -48.36 16.33 -25.91
N ALA A 58 -47.80 16.59 -27.09
CA ALA A 58 -48.26 17.69 -27.94
C ALA A 58 -48.29 17.22 -29.40
N ALA A 59 -49.53 16.93 -29.83
CA ALA A 59 -50.15 17.06 -31.14
C ALA A 59 -49.32 16.78 -32.42
N VAL A 60 -49.70 15.68 -33.08
CA VAL A 60 -49.36 15.35 -34.47
C VAL A 60 -50.16 16.25 -35.42
N VAL A 61 -49.47 17.00 -36.28
CA VAL A 61 -50.05 17.80 -37.37
C VAL A 61 -50.08 16.93 -38.65
N PRO A 62 -51.17 16.88 -39.44
CA PRO A 62 -51.23 16.04 -40.63
C PRO A 62 -50.29 16.58 -41.73
N ILE A 63 -49.32 15.76 -42.14
CA ILE A 63 -48.40 16.10 -43.25
C ILE A 63 -49.17 15.97 -44.56
N LYS A 64 -49.45 17.12 -45.18
CA LYS A 64 -50.01 17.23 -46.53
C LYS A 64 -48.83 17.20 -47.50
N ASP A 65 -48.93 16.32 -48.49
CA ASP A 65 -47.95 16.03 -49.55
C ASP A 65 -46.97 14.90 -49.21
N LEU A 66 -47.15 13.76 -49.91
CA LEU A 66 -46.28 12.58 -49.87
C LEU A 66 -45.50 12.42 -51.18
N SER A 67 -45.40 13.47 -52.01
CA SER A 67 -44.56 13.39 -53.19
C SER A 67 -43.10 13.33 -52.72
N PRO A 68 -42.32 12.31 -53.13
CA PRO A 68 -40.91 12.26 -52.77
C PRO A 68 -40.23 13.49 -53.37
N ALA A 69 -39.86 14.44 -52.51
CA ALA A 69 -39.22 15.72 -52.85
C ALA A 69 -37.74 15.53 -53.25
N GLY A 70 -37.47 14.49 -54.03
CA GLY A 70 -36.13 14.09 -54.46
C GLY A 70 -35.92 12.57 -54.39
N ASP A 71 -34.93 12.11 -55.15
CA ASP A 71 -34.47 10.72 -55.15
C ASP A 71 -33.79 10.39 -53.81
N LEU A 72 -34.45 9.59 -52.99
CA LEU A 72 -33.98 9.18 -51.66
C LEU A 72 -32.77 8.23 -51.69
N PHE A 73 -32.41 7.72 -52.87
CA PHE A 73 -31.32 6.76 -53.06
C PHE A 73 -30.13 7.36 -53.82
N ALA A 74 -30.10 8.68 -54.02
CA ALA A 74 -28.97 9.34 -54.65
C ALA A 74 -27.66 9.05 -53.89
N ALA A 75 -26.66 8.55 -54.62
CA ALA A 75 -25.36 8.20 -54.06
C ALA A 75 -24.62 9.44 -53.53
N ARG A 76 -24.62 9.64 -52.21
CA ARG A 76 -23.83 10.68 -51.54
C ARG A 76 -22.38 10.21 -51.39
N SER A 77 -21.43 10.93 -51.99
CA SER A 77 -20.01 10.72 -51.71
C SER A 77 -19.62 11.46 -50.44
N TRP A 78 -19.14 10.73 -49.42
CA TRP A 78 -18.71 11.30 -48.12
C TRP A 78 -17.24 11.75 -48.11
N LYS A 79 -16.68 12.14 -49.27
CA LYS A 79 -15.28 12.56 -49.31
C LYS A 79 -15.17 13.99 -48.81
N ALA A 80 -14.80 14.15 -47.54
CA ALA A 80 -14.36 15.43 -47.00
C ALA A 80 -13.20 15.94 -47.87
N GLN A 81 -13.34 17.14 -48.41
CA GLN A 81 -12.22 17.81 -49.07
C GLN A 81 -11.12 17.94 -48.02
N ALA A 82 -9.93 17.37 -48.30
CA ALA A 82 -8.77 17.54 -47.45
C ALA A 82 -8.35 19.01 -47.55
N VAL A 83 -8.97 19.85 -46.71
CA VAL A 83 -8.46 21.18 -46.45
C VAL A 83 -7.09 20.94 -45.83
N LEU A 84 -6.04 21.36 -46.52
CA LEU A 84 -4.70 21.45 -45.94
C LEU A 84 -4.81 22.43 -44.78
N GLY A 85 -5.13 21.89 -43.60
CA GLY A 85 -5.10 22.64 -42.37
C GLY A 85 -3.68 23.13 -42.20
N THR A 86 -3.47 24.42 -42.39
CA THR A 86 -2.28 25.07 -41.87
C THR A 86 -2.37 24.92 -40.36
N VAL A 87 -1.68 23.91 -39.83
CA VAL A 87 -1.48 23.76 -38.39
C VAL A 87 -0.68 24.98 -37.99
N ILE A 88 -1.39 25.99 -37.49
CA ILE A 88 -0.74 27.04 -36.71
C ILE A 88 -0.34 26.31 -35.44
N GLU A 89 0.93 25.93 -35.36
CA GLU A 89 1.54 25.35 -34.18
C GLU A 89 1.42 26.39 -33.08
N GLN A 90 0.33 26.32 -32.33
CA GLN A 90 0.11 27.16 -31.16
C GLN A 90 1.27 26.81 -30.23
N PRO A 91 2.17 27.76 -29.89
CA PRO A 91 3.23 27.46 -28.94
C PRO A 91 2.56 26.98 -27.66
N VAL A 92 2.71 25.69 -27.37
CA VAL A 92 2.37 25.13 -26.07
C VAL A 92 3.20 25.93 -25.09
N VAL A 93 2.52 26.81 -24.36
CA VAL A 93 3.08 27.39 -23.14
C VAL A 93 3.37 26.19 -22.27
N VAL A 94 4.65 25.80 -22.25
CA VAL A 94 5.18 24.80 -21.33
C VAL A 94 4.86 25.36 -19.96
N THR A 95 3.77 24.88 -19.39
CA THR A 95 3.44 25.18 -18.00
C THR A 95 4.65 24.68 -17.23
N PRO A 96 5.32 25.52 -16.44
CA PRO A 96 6.48 25.08 -15.68
C PRO A 96 6.04 23.88 -14.86
N GLU A 97 6.69 22.75 -15.11
CA GLU A 97 6.36 21.50 -14.43
C GLU A 97 6.50 21.77 -12.94
N VAL A 98 5.37 21.70 -12.24
CA VAL A 98 5.31 21.85 -10.81
C VAL A 98 6.28 20.82 -10.26
N GLN A 99 7.41 21.30 -9.71
CA GLN A 99 8.46 20.43 -9.20
C GLN A 99 7.86 19.63 -8.05
N VAL A 100 7.41 18.41 -8.36
CA VAL A 100 6.91 17.45 -7.39
C VAL A 100 8.08 17.22 -6.43
N PRO A 101 7.88 17.33 -5.11
CA PRO A 101 8.95 17.19 -4.14
C PRO A 101 9.78 15.94 -4.43
N THR A 102 11.06 16.17 -4.76
CA THR A 102 12.00 15.15 -5.17
C THR A 102 12.12 14.08 -4.10
N ALA A 103 11.89 12.82 -4.49
CA ALA A 103 12.14 11.69 -3.62
C ALA A 103 13.63 11.70 -3.19
N PRO A 104 13.92 11.56 -1.90
CA PRO A 104 15.30 11.55 -1.42
C PRO A 104 16.08 10.39 -2.07
N PRO A 105 17.38 10.61 -2.38
CA PRO A 105 18.24 9.53 -2.84
C PRO A 105 18.34 8.46 -1.75
N MET A 106 18.16 7.19 -2.13
CA MET A 106 18.20 6.05 -1.20
C MET A 106 19.65 5.84 -0.73
N PRO A 107 19.97 6.07 0.56
CA PRO A 107 21.35 6.04 1.04
C PRO A 107 21.80 4.62 1.45
N PHE A 108 20.85 3.69 1.56
CA PHE A 108 21.10 2.33 2.03
C PHE A 108 21.26 1.37 0.87
N GLN A 109 22.18 0.44 1.04
CA GLN A 109 22.38 -0.73 0.19
C GLN A 109 22.15 -1.97 1.05
N PHE A 110 21.42 -2.94 0.52
CA PHE A 110 21.24 -4.22 1.18
C PHE A 110 22.51 -5.07 1.04
N VAL A 111 23.01 -5.55 2.17
CA VAL A 111 24.19 -6.42 2.24
C VAL A 111 23.77 -7.87 2.47
N GLY A 112 22.74 -8.09 3.28
CA GLY A 112 22.28 -9.42 3.60
C GLY A 112 21.17 -9.42 4.64
N ARG A 113 20.66 -10.61 4.94
CA ARG A 113 19.65 -10.84 5.97
C ARG A 113 19.95 -12.11 6.74
N LEU A 114 19.60 -12.10 8.01
CA LEU A 114 19.65 -13.26 8.89
C LEU A 114 18.23 -13.54 9.38
N ASP A 115 17.73 -14.71 9.03
CA ASP A 115 16.43 -15.22 9.47
C ASP A 115 16.67 -16.09 10.72
N ASP A 116 16.44 -15.52 11.91
CA ASP A 116 16.34 -16.30 13.14
C ASP A 116 14.86 -16.61 13.42
N ARG A 117 14.57 -17.73 14.10
CA ARG A 117 13.22 -18.33 14.18
C ARG A 117 12.09 -17.37 14.59
N SER A 118 12.41 -16.27 15.27
CA SER A 118 11.48 -15.20 15.64
C SER A 118 11.85 -13.80 15.14
N ASP A 119 13.08 -13.59 14.67
CA ASP A 119 13.66 -12.27 14.42
C ASP A 119 14.36 -12.25 13.07
N LEU A 120 13.79 -11.51 12.12
CA LEU A 120 14.44 -11.21 10.84
C LEU A 120 15.30 -9.96 11.00
N GLN A 121 16.62 -10.15 10.94
CA GLN A 121 17.60 -9.07 10.91
C GLN A 121 18.04 -8.79 9.49
N VAL A 122 18.13 -7.51 9.15
CA VAL A 122 18.64 -7.05 7.86
C VAL A 122 19.88 -6.20 8.07
N PHE A 123 20.89 -6.46 7.25
CA PHE A 123 22.13 -5.73 7.21
C PHE A 123 22.06 -4.72 6.07
N LEU A 124 22.04 -3.44 6.43
CA LEU A 124 22.05 -2.32 5.51
C LEU A 124 23.38 -1.59 5.61
N GLN A 125 23.97 -1.24 4.48
CA GLN A 125 25.16 -0.40 4.42
C GLN A 125 24.78 0.99 3.93
N SER A 126 25.29 2.03 4.58
CA SER A 126 25.22 3.41 4.08
C SER A 126 26.62 4.02 4.12
N GLY A 127 27.24 4.17 2.94
CA GLY A 127 28.64 4.55 2.83
C GLY A 127 29.55 3.53 3.50
N GLU A 128 30.27 3.94 4.54
CA GLU A 128 31.17 3.08 5.34
C GLU A 128 30.51 2.44 6.57
N LYS A 129 29.26 2.81 6.89
CA LYS A 129 28.56 2.30 8.08
C LYS A 129 27.68 1.11 7.72
N ILE A 130 27.67 0.10 8.59
CA ILE A 130 26.74 -1.03 8.51
C ILE A 130 25.77 -0.96 9.67
N TYR A 131 24.48 -1.08 9.35
CA TYR A 131 23.36 -1.06 10.27
C TYR A 131 22.71 -2.45 10.29
N VAL A 132 22.42 -2.94 11.50
CA VAL A 132 21.63 -4.15 11.70
C VAL A 132 20.26 -3.70 12.20
N VAL A 133 19.23 -3.95 11.39
CA VAL A 133 17.88 -3.43 11.64
C VAL A 133 16.84 -4.54 11.58
N ARG A 134 15.80 -4.35 12.37
CA ARG A 134 14.59 -5.17 12.40
C ARG A 134 13.39 -4.37 11.93
N LYS A 135 12.26 -5.05 11.75
CA LYS A 135 11.00 -4.39 11.42
C LYS A 135 10.64 -3.40 12.53
N GLY A 136 10.43 -2.13 12.17
CA GLY A 136 10.10 -1.05 13.09
C GLY A 136 11.31 -0.26 13.59
N ASP A 137 12.54 -0.72 13.38
CA ASP A 137 13.74 0.01 13.80
C ASP A 137 13.90 1.32 13.04
N VAL A 138 14.52 2.31 13.70
CA VAL A 138 14.78 3.64 13.15
C VAL A 138 16.29 3.84 13.02
N ILE A 139 16.73 4.22 11.83
CA ILE A 139 18.10 4.52 11.46
C ILE A 139 18.30 6.04 11.45
N ASP A 140 19.28 6.50 12.24
CA ASP A 140 19.69 7.91 12.33
C ASP A 140 18.52 8.90 12.51
N GLU A 141 17.43 8.46 13.17
CA GLU A 141 16.18 9.23 13.38
C GLU A 141 15.53 9.77 12.09
N THR A 142 15.99 9.29 10.94
CA THR A 142 15.67 9.83 9.62
C THR A 142 14.93 8.81 8.78
N TRP A 143 15.18 7.51 9.01
CA TRP A 143 14.56 6.41 8.28
C TRP A 143 14.01 5.35 9.24
N ARG A 144 12.81 4.83 8.99
CA ARG A 144 12.21 3.73 9.74
C ARG A 144 11.99 2.53 8.85
N ILE A 145 12.29 1.34 9.32
CA ILE A 145 11.94 0.10 8.64
C ILE A 145 10.46 -0.19 8.84
N GLU A 146 9.68 -0.15 7.77
CA GLU A 146 8.23 -0.39 7.82
C GLU A 146 7.91 -1.86 7.55
N ARG A 147 8.49 -2.42 6.49
CA ARG A 147 8.27 -3.81 6.08
C ARG A 147 9.56 -4.45 5.60
N ILE A 148 9.73 -5.71 5.97
CA ILE A 148 10.84 -6.55 5.51
C ILE A 148 10.23 -7.77 4.83
N SER A 149 10.48 -7.91 3.53
CA SER A 149 10.09 -9.08 2.74
C SER A 149 11.35 -9.79 2.23
N LYS A 150 11.17 -10.97 1.62
CA LYS A 150 12.28 -11.73 1.03
C LYS A 150 12.86 -11.07 -0.23
N GLU A 151 12.06 -10.30 -0.95
CA GLU A 151 12.39 -9.69 -2.24
C GLU A 151 12.58 -8.17 -2.15
N GLU A 152 11.84 -7.53 -1.25
CA GLU A 152 11.82 -6.08 -1.07
C GLU A 152 11.87 -5.68 0.41
N LEU A 153 12.45 -4.52 0.69
CA LEU A 153 12.47 -3.88 1.99
C LEU A 153 11.90 -2.47 1.87
N SER A 154 10.93 -2.13 2.71
CA SER A 154 10.25 -0.83 2.72
C SER A 154 10.77 0.01 3.88
N LEU A 155 11.37 1.16 3.56
CA LEU A 155 11.76 2.17 4.52
C LEU A 155 10.86 3.39 4.41
N VAL A 156 10.63 4.08 5.51
CA VAL A 156 9.91 5.36 5.54
C VAL A 156 10.87 6.44 5.97
N TYR A 157 10.99 7.49 5.16
CA TYR A 157 11.72 8.69 5.50
C TYR A 157 10.87 9.53 6.47
N LEU A 158 11.26 9.64 7.73
CA LEU A 158 10.48 10.32 8.78
C LEU A 158 10.19 11.80 8.46
N PRO A 159 11.13 12.61 7.93
CA PRO A 159 10.87 14.02 7.71
C PRO A 159 9.76 14.31 6.68
N LEU A 160 9.61 13.46 5.65
CA LEU A 160 8.56 13.60 4.61
C LEU A 160 7.48 12.52 4.69
N HIS A 161 7.57 11.59 5.64
CA HIS A 161 6.73 10.38 5.73
C HIS A 161 6.64 9.60 4.41
N LEU A 162 7.71 9.63 3.62
CA LEU A 162 7.74 9.05 2.28
C LEU A 162 8.25 7.60 2.36
N ALA A 163 7.46 6.66 1.87
CA ALA A 163 7.86 5.26 1.77
C ALA A 163 8.74 5.03 0.53
N GLN A 164 9.84 4.32 0.72
CA GLN A 164 10.80 3.97 -0.32
C GLN A 164 11.09 2.47 -0.27
N THR A 165 11.04 1.83 -1.43
CA THR A 165 11.25 0.39 -1.59
C THR A 165 12.67 0.11 -2.07
N LEU A 166 13.39 -0.74 -1.35
CA LEU A 166 14.72 -1.22 -1.69
C LEU A 166 14.61 -2.69 -2.12
N SER A 167 15.14 -3.04 -3.29
CA SER A 167 15.20 -4.43 -3.73
C SER A 167 16.29 -5.17 -2.96
N VAL A 168 15.92 -6.26 -2.28
CA VAL A 168 16.85 -7.12 -1.52
C VAL A 168 17.18 -8.42 -2.27
N GLY A 169 16.65 -8.58 -3.49
CA GLY A 169 16.73 -9.80 -4.30
C GLY A 169 17.89 -9.85 -5.33
N SER A 170 18.89 -9.00 -5.21
CA SER A 170 20.00 -8.92 -6.18
C SER A 170 21.34 -8.77 -5.47
N THR A 171 21.74 -9.81 -4.76
CA THR A 171 23.14 -10.00 -4.36
C THR A 171 23.69 -11.11 -5.26
N GLU A 172 24.49 -10.74 -6.26
CA GLU A 172 25.32 -11.68 -7.05
C GLU A 172 26.39 -12.35 -6.18
#